data_AF-A0A8E1WH23-F1
#
_entry.id   AF-A0A8E1WH23-F1
#
_cell.length_a   1.000
_cell.length_b   1.000
_cell.length_c   1.000
_cell.angle_alpha   90.00
_cell.angle_beta   90.00
_cell.angle_gamma   90.00
#
_symmetry.space_group_name_H-M   'P 1'
#
loop_
_entity.id
_entity.type
_entity.pdbx_description
1 polymer ?
#
loop_
_entity_poly.entity_id
_entity_poly.type
_entity_poly.pdbx_seq_one_letter_code
_entity_poly.pdbx_strand_id
1 'polypeptide(L)' 'MKDINSVDFDEPATFFESKEHQPHGMAFDHLSQALRHAAHVPLSRQHPSAKIVTRSKVQFGWEQITALHERLRRQDSQG' A
#
# COMPACT_ATOMS: atom_id res chain seq x y z
N MET A 1 -16.08 6.40 7.76
CA MET A 1 -15.18 5.36 7.24
C MET A 1 -15.13 5.54 5.73
N LYS A 2 -13.96 5.78 5.12
CA LYS A 2 -13.87 5.78 3.65
C LYS A 2 -13.85 4.33 3.20
N ASP A 3 -14.84 3.96 2.41
CA ASP A 3 -14.97 2.64 1.82
C ASP A 3 -13.72 2.29 1.01
N ILE A 4 -13.10 1.17 1.38
CA ILE A 4 -12.05 0.47 0.62
C ILE A 4 -12.48 0.19 -0.84
N ASN A 5 -13.77 0.35 -1.15
CA ASN A 5 -14.35 0.23 -2.48
C ASN A 5 -14.05 1.41 -3.42
N SER A 6 -13.77 2.61 -2.87
CA SER A 6 -13.51 3.86 -3.62
C SER A 6 -12.04 4.29 -3.53
N VAL A 7 -11.13 3.31 -3.58
CA VAL A 7 -9.69 3.53 -3.59
C VAL A 7 -9.24 3.61 -5.04
N ASP A 8 -8.58 4.71 -5.40
CA ASP A 8 -7.99 4.92 -6.71
C ASP A 8 -6.61 4.23 -6.74
N PHE A 9 -6.46 3.20 -7.56
CA PHE A 9 -5.20 2.46 -7.68
C PHE A 9 -4.15 3.19 -8.51
N ASP A 10 -4.56 4.22 -9.26
CA ASP A 10 -3.70 5.04 -10.09
C ASP A 10 -3.22 6.31 -9.36
N GLU A 11 -3.69 6.58 -8.14
CA GLU A 11 -3.19 7.73 -7.38
C GLU A 11 -1.77 7.49 -6.83
N PRO A 12 -0.91 8.52 -6.79
CA PRO A 12 0.42 8.40 -6.18
C PRO A 12 0.38 8.01 -4.71
N ALA A 13 1.32 7.17 -4.30
CA ALA A 13 1.38 6.64 -2.95
C ALA A 13 2.81 6.50 -2.44
N THR A 14 2.99 6.55 -1.13
CA THR A 14 4.29 6.35 -0.48
C THR A 14 4.19 5.23 0.52
N PHE A 15 5.04 4.23 0.38
CA PHE A 15 5.19 3.15 1.34
C PHE A 15 6.22 3.52 2.40
N PHE A 16 5.85 3.39 3.66
CA PHE A 16 6.72 3.59 4.81
C PHE A 16 6.93 2.26 5.49
N GLU A 17 8.17 1.78 5.53
CA GLU A 17 8.52 0.49 6.15
C GLU A 17 8.47 0.52 7.68
N SER A 18 8.77 1.65 8.33
CA SER A 18 8.67 1.80 9.80
C SER A 18 8.51 3.26 10.22
N LYS A 19 7.88 3.48 11.38
CA LYS A 19 7.79 4.79 12.04
C LYS A 19 9.12 5.28 12.62
N GLU A 20 10.06 4.37 12.94
CA GLU A 20 11.25 4.71 13.73
C GLU A 20 12.40 5.28 12.88
N HIS A 21 12.41 4.99 11.57
CA HIS A 21 13.39 5.54 10.62
C HIS A 21 12.68 6.38 9.56
N GLN A 22 12.38 7.63 9.94
CA GLN A 22 11.47 8.51 9.22
C GLN A 22 12.01 9.23 7.94
N PRO A 23 13.10 8.85 7.25
CA PRO A 23 13.33 9.37 5.90
C PRO A 23 13.12 8.37 4.75
N HIS A 24 12.92 7.07 4.98
CA HIS A 24 12.92 6.06 3.90
C HIS A 24 11.51 5.66 3.42
N GLY A 25 10.64 6.65 3.20
CA GLY A 25 9.41 6.40 2.46
C GLY A 25 9.73 6.17 0.98
N MET A 26 9.36 5.02 0.42
CA MET A 26 9.48 4.79 -1.02
C MET A 26 8.23 5.33 -1.71
N ALA A 27 8.41 6.37 -2.53
CA ALA A 27 7.35 6.95 -3.33
C ALA A 27 7.11 6.12 -4.59
N PHE A 28 5.85 5.98 -4.96
CA PHE A 28 5.36 5.30 -6.15
C PHE A 28 4.40 6.23 -6.88
N ASP A 29 4.45 6.19 -8.21
CA ASP A 29 3.53 6.97 -9.05
C ASP A 29 2.09 6.47 -8.94
N HIS A 30 1.90 5.18 -8.60
CA HIS A 30 0.59 4.57 -8.44
C HIS A 30 0.51 3.72 -7.17
N LEU A 31 -0.65 3.75 -6.51
CA LEU A 31 -0.96 2.94 -5.34
C LEU A 31 -0.85 1.44 -5.64
N SER A 32 -1.26 1.01 -6.84
CA SER A 32 -1.07 -0.38 -7.30
C SER A 32 0.39 -0.84 -7.21
N GLN A 33 1.35 0.02 -7.54
CA GLN A 33 2.78 -0.30 -7.45
C GLN A 33 3.23 -0.38 -5.99
N ALA A 34 2.80 0.55 -5.14
CA ALA A 34 3.08 0.52 -3.72
C ALA A 34 2.53 -0.74 -3.03
N LEU A 35 1.33 -1.17 -3.40
CA LEU A 35 0.70 -2.39 -2.90
C LEU A 35 1.47 -3.65 -3.33
N ARG A 36 1.84 -3.75 -4.61
CA ARG A 36 2.68 -4.85 -5.12
C ARG A 36 4.03 -4.90 -4.40
N HIS A 37 4.64 -3.73 -4.18
CA HIS A 37 5.90 -3.65 -3.43
C HIS A 37 5.73 -4.14 -2.00
N ALA A 38 4.74 -3.62 -1.27
CA ALA A 38 4.47 -4.01 0.12
C ALA A 38 4.18 -5.52 0.24
N ALA A 39 3.44 -6.10 -0.70
CA ALA A 39 3.17 -7.55 -0.74
C ALA A 39 4.43 -8.40 -1.00
N HIS A 40 5.45 -7.84 -1.63
CA HIS A 40 6.75 -8.49 -1.86
C HIS A 40 7.76 -8.25 -0.73
N VAL A 41 7.44 -7.42 0.27
CA VAL A 41 8.31 -7.23 1.44
C VAL A 41 8.36 -8.52 2.26
N PRO A 42 9.57 -9.09 2.51
CA PRO A 42 9.71 -10.29 3.33
C PRO A 42 9.13 -10.09 4.74
N LEU A 43 8.47 -11.09 5.31
CA LEU A 43 7.89 -11.03 6.67
C LEU A 43 8.88 -10.53 7.73
N SER A 44 10.16 -10.88 7.61
CA SER A 44 11.25 -10.43 8.51
C SER A 44 11.51 -8.92 8.47
N ARG A 45 11.05 -8.23 7.42
CA ARG A 45 11.12 -6.77 7.23
C ARG A 45 9.76 -6.08 7.37
N GLN A 46 8.68 -6.83 7.57
CA GLN A 46 7.36 -6.26 7.77
C GLN A 46 7.23 -5.69 9.18
N HIS A 47 7.56 -4.41 9.33
CA HIS A 47 7.39 -3.74 10.60
C HIS A 47 5.89 -3.55 10.88
N PRO A 48 5.42 -3.72 12.12
CA PRO A 48 4.00 -3.53 12.47
C PRO A 48 3.51 -2.09 12.24
N SER A 49 4.44 -1.13 12.16
CA SER A 49 4.13 0.27 11.89
C SER A 49 4.21 0.65 10.41
N ALA A 50 4.48 -0.31 9.52
CA ALA A 50 4.51 -0.07 8.09
C ALA A 50 3.13 0.34 7.56
N LYS A 51 3.13 1.26 6.61
CA LYS A 51 1.89 1.78 6.02
C LYS A 51 2.13 2.36 4.64
N ILE A 52 1.11 2.35 3.81
CA ILE A 52 1.05 3.13 2.58
C ILE A 52 0.25 4.39 2.86
N VAL A 53 0.73 5.54 2.39
CA VAL A 53 0.00 6.81 2.45
C VAL A 53 -0.19 7.34 1.04
N THR A 54 -1.42 7.61 0.64
CA THR A 54 -1.71 8.17 -0.68
C THR A 54 -1.56 9.68 -0.71
N ARG A 55 -1.52 10.27 -1.91
CA ARG A 55 -1.54 11.73 -2.10
C ARG A 55 -2.76 12.37 -1.44
N SER A 56 -3.90 11.66 -1.45
CA SER A 56 -5.13 12.04 -0.76
C SER A 56 -5.06 11.93 0.78
N LYS A 57 -3.88 11.66 1.34
CA LYS A 57 -3.61 11.48 2.79
C LYS A 57 -4.35 10.31 3.42
N VAL A 58 -4.85 9.37 2.60
CA VAL A 58 -5.41 8.11 3.10
C VAL A 58 -4.26 7.21 3.52
N GLN A 59 -4.41 6.51 4.64
CA GLN A 59 -3.38 5.64 5.20
C GLN A 59 -3.89 4.20 5.23
N PHE A 60 -3.04 3.27 4.79
CA PHE A 60 -3.32 1.85 4.75
C PHE A 60 -2.27 1.08 5.55
N GLY A 61 -2.70 0.38 6.60
CA GLY A 61 -1.86 -0.59 7.31
C GLY A 61 -1.86 -1.97 6.64
N TRP A 62 -1.12 -2.94 7.18
CA TRP A 62 -0.96 -4.28 6.61
C TRP A 62 -2.26 -5.01 6.26
N GLU A 63 -3.29 -4.91 7.11
CA GLU A 63 -4.59 -5.53 6.85
C GLU A 63 -5.24 -4.96 5.57
N GLN A 64 -5.21 -3.63 5.44
CA GLN A 64 -5.77 -2.93 4.28
C GLN A 64 -4.90 -3.13 3.03
N ILE A 65 -3.57 -3.14 3.18
CA ILE A 65 -2.62 -3.42 2.09
C ILE A 65 -2.89 -4.81 1.53
N THR A 66 -3.04 -5.82 2.39
CA THR A 66 -3.32 -7.20 1.98
C THR A 66 -4.66 -7.27 1.24
N ALA A 67 -5.73 -6.71 1.81
CA ALA A 67 -7.05 -6.72 1.18
C ALA A 67 -7.08 -5.99 -0.18
N LEU A 68 -6.40 -4.84 -0.27
CA LEU A 68 -6.28 -4.07 -1.52
C LEU A 68 -5.43 -4.80 -2.56
N HIS A 69 -4.35 -5.47 -2.14
CA HIS A 69 -3.50 -6.26 -3.03
C HIS A 69 -4.25 -7.49 -3.58
N GLU A 70 -5.03 -8.18 -2.74
CA GLU A 70 -5.90 -9.27 -3.20
C GLU A 70 -6.94 -8.77 -4.22
N ARG A 71 -7.56 -7.61 -3.96
CA ARG A 71 -8.49 -6.99 -4.92
C ARG A 71 -7.81 -6.64 -6.23
N LEU A 72 -6.61 -6.04 -6.18
CA LEU A 72 -5.81 -5.71 -7.35
C LEU A 72 -5.52 -6.97 -8.18
N ARG A 73 -5.15 -8.08 -7.52
CA ARG A 73 -4.91 -9.37 -8.19
C ARG A 73 -6.16 -9.93 -8.86
N ARG A 74 -7.34 -9.80 -8.22
CA ARG A 74 -8.62 -10.23 -8.80
C ARG A 74 -9.00 -9.40 -10.04
N GLN A 75 -8.73 -8.09 -10.03
CA GLN A 75 -8.94 -7.24 -11.22
C GLN A 75 -7.99 -7.61 -12.37
N ASP A 76 -6.71 -7.87 -12.07
CA ASP A 76 -5.69 -8.24 -13.05
C ASP A 76 -5.97 -9.61 -13.70
N SER A 77 -6.50 -10.57 -12.93
CA SER A 77 -6.82 -11.93 -13.41
C SER A 77 -8.10 -12.02 -14.25
N GLN A 78 -8.86 -10.93 -14.39
CA GLN A 78 -10.06 -10.84 -15.23
C GLN A 78 -9.82 -10.11 -16.57
N GLY A 79 -8.57 -9.70 -16.84
CA GLY A 79 -8.15 -9.09 -18.10
C GLY A 79 -7.71 -10.08 -19.16
#